data_AF-D6M4S6-F1
#
_entry.id   AF-D6M4S6-F1
#
_cell.length_a   1.000
_cell.length_b   1.000
_cell.length_c   1.000
_cell.angle_alpha   90.00
_cell.angle_beta   90.00
_cell.angle_gamma   90.00
#
_symmetry.space_group_name_H-M   'P 1'
#
loop_
_entity.id
_entity.type
_entity.pdbx_description
1 polymer ?
#
loop_
_entity_poly.entity_id
_entity_poly.type
_entity_poly.pdbx_seq_one_letter_code
_entity_poly.pdbx_strand_id
1 'polypeptide(L)'
;GRVRNGLAAIPADAPWHRQVTAWLFPSGVTAHVLLVAALRNPTIRLRYPAVREVLVPGPDEELYEDLLGALGCARPDRARVAAHLDVLAETFDATSAVPARTPFPYAADLRPGARPVAVDGSADLVARGLHREAVFWIVATLARCHTVLAADAPGLHRRLLPGFRDVLADLGLHGYADLRTCGHAASGRRPGCWRAWRRWRRGACARGAPGPVPPTEV
;
A
#
# COMPACT_ATOMS: atom_id res chain seq x y z
N GLY A 1 -17.38 -8.58 -4.51
CA GLY A 1 -16.01 -9.02 -4.18
C GLY A 1 -15.35 -8.06 -3.20
N ARG A 2 -14.53 -8.57 -2.28
CA ARG A 2 -13.97 -7.83 -1.12
C ARG A 2 -13.28 -6.50 -1.45
N VAL A 3 -12.56 -6.41 -2.58
CA VAL A 3 -11.89 -5.16 -3.01
C VAL A 3 -12.90 -4.04 -3.31
N ARG A 4 -13.97 -4.33 -4.07
CA ARG A 4 -15.03 -3.35 -4.40
C ARG A 4 -15.73 -2.88 -3.12
N ASN A 5 -16.06 -3.82 -2.24
CA ASN A 5 -16.77 -3.50 -1.02
C ASN A 5 -15.89 -2.67 -0.08
N GLY A 6 -14.57 -2.95 0.01
CA GLY A 6 -13.63 -2.16 0.79
C GLY A 6 -13.43 -0.73 0.26
N LEU A 7 -13.24 -0.57 -1.05
CA LEU A 7 -13.09 0.76 -1.67
C LEU A 7 -14.40 1.58 -1.65
N ALA A 8 -15.55 0.92 -1.70
CA ALA A 8 -16.86 1.58 -1.58
C ALA A 8 -17.19 1.99 -0.13
N ALA A 9 -16.57 1.33 0.86
CA ALA A 9 -16.86 1.49 2.28
C ALA A 9 -15.83 2.34 3.04
N ILE A 10 -15.11 3.25 2.37
CA ILE A 10 -14.24 4.22 3.06
C ILE A 10 -15.13 5.08 3.97
N PRO A 11 -14.94 5.07 5.30
CA PRO A 11 -15.82 5.74 6.24
C PRO A 11 -15.57 7.25 6.26
N ALA A 12 -16.48 8.03 5.68
CA ALA A 12 -16.31 9.49 5.49
C ALA A 12 -16.10 10.26 6.80
N ASP A 13 -16.74 9.82 7.89
CA ASP A 13 -16.68 10.50 9.20
C ASP A 13 -15.54 9.98 10.09
N ALA A 14 -14.75 9.01 9.63
CA ALA A 14 -13.64 8.50 10.41
C ALA A 14 -12.46 9.50 10.43
N PRO A 15 -11.61 9.46 11.46
CA PRO A 15 -10.35 10.19 11.46
C PRO A 15 -9.51 9.90 10.21
N TRP A 16 -8.76 10.89 9.74
CA TRP A 16 -8.05 10.84 8.45
C TRP A 16 -7.18 9.59 8.25
N HIS A 17 -6.40 9.20 9.26
CA HIS A 17 -5.56 8.00 9.22
C HIS A 17 -6.36 6.68 9.03
N ARG A 18 -7.60 6.63 9.50
CA ARG A 18 -8.51 5.48 9.29
C ARG A 18 -9.07 5.48 7.87
N GLN A 19 -9.43 6.64 7.33
CA GLN A 19 -9.85 6.75 5.92
C GLN A 19 -8.75 6.29 4.97
N VAL A 20 -7.52 6.77 5.20
CA VAL A 20 -6.33 6.37 4.44
C VAL A 20 -6.11 4.87 4.51
N THR A 21 -6.19 4.27 5.71
CA THR A 21 -6.08 2.81 5.88
C THR A 21 -7.15 2.05 5.09
N ALA A 22 -8.41 2.51 5.14
CA ALA A 22 -9.53 1.87 4.45
C ALA A 22 -9.42 1.95 2.92
N TRP A 23 -8.76 2.97 2.38
CA TRP A 23 -8.44 3.08 0.95
C TRP A 23 -7.21 2.25 0.54
N LEU A 24 -6.14 2.37 1.32
CA LEU A 24 -4.81 1.90 0.96
C LEU A 24 -4.75 0.37 0.86
N PHE A 25 -5.29 -0.36 1.84
CA PHE A 25 -5.22 -1.82 1.86
C PHE A 25 -6.00 -2.48 0.70
N PRO A 26 -7.27 -2.14 0.44
CA PRO A 26 -7.99 -2.67 -0.73
C PRO A 26 -7.30 -2.32 -2.06
N SER A 27 -6.74 -1.11 -2.19
CA SER A 27 -5.94 -0.73 -3.36
C SER A 27 -4.73 -1.65 -3.53
N GLY A 28 -4.04 -1.95 -2.43
CA GLY A 28 -2.90 -2.88 -2.39
C GLY A 28 -3.21 -4.32 -2.78
N VAL A 29 -4.44 -4.80 -2.56
CA VAL A 29 -4.86 -6.16 -2.93
C VAL A 29 -4.84 -6.36 -4.45
N THR A 30 -5.00 -5.31 -5.25
CA THR A 30 -4.97 -5.42 -6.72
C THR A 30 -3.62 -5.95 -7.24
N ALA A 31 -2.51 -5.51 -6.64
CA ALA A 31 -1.17 -6.03 -6.92
C ALA A 31 -1.01 -7.49 -6.43
N HIS A 32 -1.60 -7.83 -5.28
CA HIS A 32 -1.55 -9.19 -4.73
C HIS A 32 -2.22 -10.22 -5.66
N VAL A 33 -3.35 -9.86 -6.28
CA VAL A 33 -4.04 -10.74 -7.24
C VAL A 33 -3.15 -11.10 -8.45
N LEU A 34 -2.33 -10.16 -8.92
CA LEU A 34 -1.39 -10.41 -10.03
C LEU A 34 -0.24 -11.34 -9.63
N LEU A 35 0.25 -11.26 -8.39
CA LEU A 35 1.28 -12.19 -7.91
C LEU A 35 0.75 -13.61 -7.76
N VAL A 36 -0.47 -13.75 -7.21
CA VAL A 36 -1.15 -15.05 -7.14
C VAL A 36 -1.38 -15.62 -8.54
N ALA A 37 -1.81 -14.79 -9.49
CA ALA A 37 -1.97 -15.15 -10.89
C ALA A 37 -0.67 -15.67 -11.54
N ALA A 38 0.46 -15.05 -11.18
CA ALA A 38 1.79 -15.42 -11.64
C ALA A 38 2.46 -16.53 -10.81
N LEU A 39 1.77 -17.10 -9.82
CA LEU A 39 2.30 -18.09 -8.88
C LEU A 39 3.56 -17.60 -8.14
N ARG A 40 3.66 -16.30 -7.87
CA ARG A 40 4.74 -15.68 -7.11
C ARG A 40 4.30 -15.50 -5.66
N ASN A 41 5.22 -15.76 -4.73
CA ASN A 41 4.96 -15.57 -3.30
C ASN A 41 4.62 -14.09 -3.02
N PRO A 42 3.39 -13.77 -2.59
CA PRO A 42 2.93 -12.41 -2.53
C PRO A 42 3.23 -11.79 -1.17
N THR A 43 4.52 -11.74 -0.80
CA THR A 43 4.92 -11.06 0.44
C THR A 43 4.41 -9.63 0.36
N ILE A 44 3.66 -9.21 1.39
CA ILE A 44 2.93 -7.93 1.35
C ILE A 44 3.92 -6.79 1.08
N ARG A 45 5.16 -6.91 1.62
CA ARG A 45 6.18 -5.86 1.57
C ARG A 45 6.68 -5.59 0.16
N LEU A 46 7.14 -6.65 -0.49
CA LEU A 46 7.82 -6.57 -1.78
C LEU A 46 6.85 -6.73 -2.95
N ARG A 47 5.54 -6.59 -2.73
CA ARG A 47 4.56 -6.92 -3.77
C ARG A 47 4.63 -6.00 -5.00
N TYR A 48 4.87 -4.71 -4.84
CA TYR A 48 5.00 -3.82 -6.00
C TYR A 48 6.29 -4.09 -6.80
N PRO A 49 7.47 -4.24 -6.16
CA PRO A 49 8.67 -4.71 -6.84
C PRO A 49 8.47 -6.07 -7.52
N ALA A 50 7.85 -7.03 -6.84
CA ALA A 50 7.59 -8.36 -7.40
C ALA A 50 6.60 -8.32 -8.57
N VAL A 51 5.60 -7.43 -8.55
CA VAL A 51 4.68 -7.24 -9.67
C VAL A 51 5.40 -6.60 -10.86
N ARG A 52 6.34 -5.67 -10.62
CA ARG A 52 7.20 -5.10 -11.66
C ARG A 52 7.95 -6.20 -12.41
N GLU A 53 8.58 -7.13 -11.69
CA GLU A 53 9.30 -8.28 -12.30
C GLU A 53 8.40 -9.17 -13.17
N VAL A 54 7.11 -9.21 -12.88
CA VAL A 54 6.13 -10.02 -13.63
C VAL A 54 5.59 -9.28 -14.86
N LEU A 55 5.42 -7.97 -14.77
CA LEU A 55 4.81 -7.15 -15.82
C LEU A 55 5.83 -6.52 -16.79
N VAL A 56 7.07 -6.33 -16.36
CA VAL A 56 8.07 -5.51 -17.07
C VAL A 56 9.40 -6.27 -17.28
N PRO A 57 9.95 -6.27 -18.50
CA PRO A 57 9.34 -5.76 -19.74
C PRO A 57 8.23 -6.71 -20.22
N GLY A 58 7.15 -6.15 -20.76
CA GLY A 58 6.05 -6.99 -21.23
C GLY A 58 4.84 -6.22 -21.78
N PRO A 59 3.87 -6.93 -22.37
CA PRO A 59 2.68 -6.33 -22.97
C PRO A 59 1.72 -5.71 -21.95
N ASP A 60 1.99 -5.89 -20.65
CA ASP A 60 1.17 -5.41 -19.55
C ASP A 60 1.96 -4.38 -18.68
N GLU A 61 2.99 -3.74 -19.21
CA GLU A 61 3.79 -2.70 -18.52
C GLU A 61 2.96 -1.48 -18.10
N GLU A 62 2.02 -1.04 -18.95
CA GLU A 62 1.08 0.03 -18.61
C GLU A 62 0.26 -0.29 -17.35
N LEU A 63 -0.05 -1.57 -17.10
CA LEU A 63 -0.77 -2.00 -15.90
C LEU A 63 0.05 -1.76 -14.63
N TYR A 64 1.38 -1.87 -14.70
CA TYR A 64 2.25 -1.57 -13.56
C TYR A 64 2.23 -0.08 -13.21
N GLU A 65 2.32 0.79 -14.21
CA GLU A 65 2.22 2.24 -14.03
C GLU A 65 0.85 2.65 -13.48
N ASP A 66 -0.21 2.00 -13.96
CA ASP A 66 -1.56 2.14 -13.46
C ASP A 66 -1.72 1.75 -11.98
N LEU A 67 -1.06 0.67 -11.56
CA LEU A 67 -1.06 0.22 -10.16
C LEU A 67 -0.36 1.22 -9.24
N LEU A 68 0.72 1.86 -9.70
CA LEU A 68 1.40 2.93 -8.96
C LEU A 68 0.57 4.20 -8.94
N GLY A 69 -0.05 4.57 -10.07
CA GLY A 69 -0.96 5.71 -10.15
C GLY A 69 -2.18 5.58 -9.23
N ALA A 70 -2.68 4.37 -9.01
CA ALA A 70 -3.76 4.09 -8.06
C ALA A 70 -3.41 4.46 -6.60
N LEU A 71 -2.13 4.51 -6.27
CA LEU A 71 -1.62 4.89 -4.95
C LEU A 71 -1.24 6.38 -4.86
N GLY A 72 -1.40 7.17 -5.93
CA GLY A 72 -0.82 8.50 -6.05
C GLY A 72 0.69 8.48 -6.35
N CYS A 73 1.28 7.30 -6.57
CA CYS A 73 2.73 7.10 -6.75
C CYS A 73 3.18 7.21 -8.22
N ALA A 74 2.44 7.90 -9.08
CA ALA A 74 2.81 8.04 -10.50
C ALA A 74 4.07 8.91 -10.69
N ARG A 75 4.28 9.91 -9.82
CA ARG A 75 5.29 10.96 -10.02
C ARG A 75 6.16 11.35 -8.80
N PRO A 76 6.17 10.64 -7.66
CA PRO A 76 6.94 11.12 -6.52
C PRO A 76 8.43 11.04 -6.85
N ASP A 77 9.12 12.18 -6.72
CA ASP A 77 10.56 12.25 -6.86
C ASP A 77 11.25 11.53 -5.68
N ARG A 78 12.46 10.99 -5.91
CA ARG A 78 13.23 10.27 -4.89
C ARG A 78 13.51 11.12 -3.67
N ALA A 79 13.87 12.40 -3.84
CA ALA A 79 14.16 13.28 -2.71
C ALA A 79 12.91 13.52 -1.86
N ARG A 80 11.75 13.61 -2.52
CA ARG A 80 10.46 13.74 -1.84
C ARG A 80 10.11 12.51 -1.01
N VAL A 81 10.28 11.31 -1.57
CA VAL A 81 10.05 10.06 -0.83
C VAL A 81 11.05 9.89 0.33
N ALA A 82 12.29 10.35 0.17
CA ALA A 82 13.26 10.38 1.28
C ALA A 82 12.78 11.29 2.42
N ALA A 83 12.25 12.48 2.12
CA ALA A 83 11.65 13.33 3.15
C ALA A 83 10.42 12.68 3.82
N HIS A 84 9.61 11.92 3.08
CA HIS A 84 8.50 11.14 3.67
C HIS A 84 9.01 10.04 4.60
N LEU A 85 10.18 9.47 4.31
CA LEU A 85 10.83 8.48 5.17
C LEU A 85 11.32 9.10 6.49
N ASP A 86 11.80 10.34 6.48
CA ASP A 86 12.18 11.06 7.70
C ASP A 86 10.97 11.27 8.61
N VAL A 87 9.83 11.69 8.03
CA VAL A 87 8.55 11.81 8.76
C VAL A 87 8.10 10.47 9.33
N LEU A 88 8.26 9.38 8.56
CA LEU A 88 7.98 8.03 9.04
C LEU A 88 8.89 7.65 10.22
N ALA A 89 10.19 7.88 10.11
CA ALA A 89 11.15 7.52 11.14
C ALA A 89 10.82 8.24 12.47
N GLU A 90 10.62 9.56 12.42
CA GLU A 90 10.24 10.35 13.60
C GLU A 90 8.92 9.83 14.21
N THR A 91 7.90 9.63 13.37
CA THR A 91 6.57 9.20 13.82
C THR A 91 6.62 7.79 14.40
N PHE A 92 7.39 6.88 13.78
CA PHE A 92 7.55 5.51 14.23
C PHE A 92 8.29 5.48 15.58
N ASP A 93 9.42 6.16 15.69
CA ASP A 93 10.25 6.17 16.90
C ASP A 93 9.44 6.73 18.07
N ALA A 94 8.70 7.83 17.85
CA ALA A 94 7.80 8.40 18.83
C ALA A 94 6.65 7.45 19.22
N THR A 95 6.05 6.75 18.24
CA THR A 95 4.98 5.77 18.49
C THR A 95 5.48 4.56 19.26
N SER A 96 6.69 4.09 18.95
CA SER A 96 7.27 2.86 19.52
C SER A 96 7.53 2.97 21.02
N ALA A 97 7.77 4.20 21.50
CA ALA A 97 7.93 4.55 22.91
C ALA A 97 6.60 4.67 23.67
N VAL A 98 5.45 4.72 22.97
CA VAL A 98 4.13 4.82 23.63
C VAL A 98 3.69 3.44 24.16
N PRO A 99 3.28 3.34 25.43
CA PRO A 99 2.69 2.13 25.98
C PRO A 99 1.44 1.71 25.19
N ALA A 100 1.42 0.47 24.68
CA ALA A 100 0.30 -0.08 23.92
C ALA A 100 -0.85 -0.47 24.86
N ARG A 101 -1.64 0.52 25.30
CA ARG A 101 -2.77 0.30 26.21
C ARG A 101 -3.98 -0.24 25.47
N THR A 102 -4.19 0.25 24.25
CA THR A 102 -5.28 -0.21 23.39
C THR A 102 -4.81 -1.41 22.57
N PRO A 103 -5.56 -2.53 22.53
CA PRO A 103 -5.20 -3.68 21.73
C PRO A 103 -5.43 -3.41 20.25
N PHE A 104 -4.35 -3.40 19.46
CA PHE A 104 -4.42 -3.35 18.00
C PHE A 104 -3.84 -4.64 17.40
N PRO A 105 -4.44 -5.19 16.32
CA PRO A 105 -3.98 -6.44 15.73
C PRO A 105 -2.56 -6.37 15.14
N TYR A 106 -2.07 -5.15 14.85
CA TYR A 106 -0.72 -4.86 14.35
C TYR A 106 0.16 -4.17 15.40
N ALA A 107 -0.19 -4.20 16.68
CA ALA A 107 0.55 -3.50 17.72
C ALA A 107 2.02 -3.93 17.82
N ALA A 108 2.32 -5.20 17.52
CA ALA A 108 3.67 -5.75 17.50
C ALA A 108 4.54 -5.13 16.38
N ASP A 109 3.92 -4.80 15.23
CA ASP A 109 4.60 -4.19 14.08
C ASP A 109 5.06 -2.74 14.34
N LEU A 110 4.67 -2.16 15.48
CA LEU A 110 4.95 -0.78 15.87
C LEU A 110 5.81 -0.69 17.14
N ARG A 111 6.45 -1.80 17.53
CA ARG A 111 7.39 -1.84 18.67
C ARG A 111 8.82 -1.60 18.19
N PRO A 112 9.75 -1.24 19.09
CA PRO A 112 11.14 -0.97 18.70
C PRO A 112 11.78 -2.07 17.85
N GLY A 113 11.52 -3.35 18.17
CA GLY A 113 12.04 -4.50 17.41
C GLY A 113 11.52 -4.61 15.96
N ALA A 114 10.43 -3.91 15.61
CA ALA A 114 9.87 -3.91 14.26
C ALA A 114 10.46 -2.81 13.36
N ARG A 115 11.24 -1.88 13.92
CA ARG A 115 11.85 -0.76 13.17
C ARG A 115 12.62 -1.20 11.91
N PRO A 116 13.44 -2.28 11.95
CA PRO A 116 14.13 -2.76 10.75
C PRO A 116 13.18 -3.19 9.62
N VAL A 117 11.99 -3.66 9.97
CA VAL A 117 10.99 -4.09 8.98
C VAL A 117 10.17 -2.91 8.47
N ALA A 118 9.72 -2.05 9.38
CA ALA A 118 8.76 -0.98 9.11
C ALA A 118 9.40 0.29 8.51
N VAL A 119 10.61 0.64 8.95
CA VAL A 119 11.34 1.84 8.54
C VAL A 119 12.48 1.47 7.60
N ASP A 120 13.43 0.65 8.06
CA ASP A 120 14.66 0.37 7.29
C ASP A 120 14.37 -0.42 6.00
N GLY A 121 13.30 -1.23 5.99
CA GLY A 121 12.81 -1.88 4.78
C GLY A 121 12.32 -0.90 3.69
N SER A 122 11.72 0.22 4.09
CA SER A 122 11.32 1.28 3.14
C SER A 122 12.55 2.08 2.69
N ALA A 123 13.53 2.28 3.60
CA ALA A 123 14.81 2.91 3.29
C ALA A 123 15.60 2.13 2.23
N ASP A 124 15.68 0.79 2.35
CA ASP A 124 16.33 -0.09 1.37
C ASP A 124 15.71 0.05 -0.03
N LEU A 125 14.38 0.08 -0.11
CA LEU A 125 13.67 0.28 -1.38
C LEU A 125 14.05 1.62 -2.03
N VAL A 126 14.05 2.71 -1.26
CA VAL A 126 14.45 4.04 -1.75
C VAL A 126 15.91 4.05 -2.20
N ALA A 127 16.81 3.42 -1.44
CA ALA A 127 18.24 3.33 -1.76
C ALA A 127 18.48 2.62 -3.11
N ARG A 128 17.70 1.56 -3.38
CA ARG A 128 17.73 0.77 -4.61
C ARG A 128 16.98 1.40 -5.79
N GLY A 129 16.46 2.61 -5.63
CA GLY A 129 15.72 3.33 -6.66
C GLY A 129 14.24 2.94 -6.76
N LEU A 130 13.73 2.06 -5.90
CA LEU A 130 12.33 1.62 -5.81
C LEU A 130 11.50 2.53 -4.90
N HIS A 131 11.71 3.83 -5.03
CA HIS A 131 11.12 4.86 -4.17
C HIS A 131 9.59 4.95 -4.34
N ARG A 132 9.07 4.77 -5.55
CA ARG A 132 7.62 4.79 -5.83
C ARG A 132 6.89 3.64 -5.11
N GLU A 133 7.54 2.48 -5.03
CA GLU A 133 7.03 1.30 -4.36
C GLU A 133 7.10 1.40 -2.83
N ALA A 134 8.10 2.12 -2.31
CA ALA A 134 8.25 2.35 -0.88
C ALA A 134 7.09 3.16 -0.29
N VAL A 135 6.48 4.07 -1.07
CA VAL A 135 5.37 4.95 -0.63
C VAL A 135 4.23 4.17 0.01
N PHE A 136 3.85 3.00 -0.54
CA PHE A 136 2.77 2.20 0.04
C PHE A 136 3.05 1.91 1.53
N TRP A 137 4.27 1.51 1.86
CA TRP A 137 4.65 1.13 3.21
C TRP A 137 4.87 2.30 4.13
N ILE A 138 5.40 3.40 3.59
CA ILE A 138 5.51 4.66 4.33
C ILE A 138 4.13 5.10 4.80
N VAL A 139 3.16 5.19 3.88
CA VAL A 139 1.80 5.64 4.21
C VAL A 139 1.07 4.63 5.10
N ALA A 140 1.23 3.32 4.86
CA ALA A 140 0.60 2.29 5.67
C ALA A 140 1.08 2.33 7.12
N THR A 141 2.38 2.48 7.33
CA THR A 141 2.98 2.53 8.67
C THR A 141 2.62 3.83 9.37
N LEU A 142 2.70 4.98 8.68
CA LEU A 142 2.25 6.27 9.23
C LEU A 142 0.78 6.20 9.69
N ALA A 143 -0.12 5.69 8.86
CA ALA A 143 -1.53 5.58 9.23
C ALA A 143 -1.77 4.69 10.47
N ARG A 144 -1.01 3.60 10.60
CA ARG A 144 -1.05 2.73 11.78
C ARG A 144 -0.49 3.43 13.02
N CYS A 145 0.65 4.14 12.90
CA CYS A 145 1.20 4.96 13.97
C CYS A 145 0.19 5.99 14.45
N HIS A 146 -0.43 6.74 13.55
CA HIS A 146 -1.45 7.72 13.89
C HIS A 146 -2.69 7.11 14.54
N THR A 147 -3.03 5.86 14.22
CA THR A 147 -4.12 5.13 14.90
C THR A 147 -3.77 4.86 16.37
N VAL A 148 -2.55 4.40 16.65
CA VAL A 148 -2.07 4.18 18.03
C VAL A 148 -1.96 5.50 18.79
N LEU A 149 -1.31 6.50 18.20
CA LEU A 149 -1.13 7.80 18.82
C LEU A 149 -2.46 8.49 19.16
N ALA A 150 -3.46 8.38 18.29
CA ALA A 150 -4.78 8.98 18.56
C ALA A 150 -5.45 8.37 19.80
N ALA A 151 -5.25 7.08 20.06
CA ALA A 151 -5.82 6.38 21.20
C ALA A 151 -4.99 6.55 22.47
N ASP A 152 -3.68 6.32 22.39
CA ASP A 152 -2.84 6.11 23.56
C ASP A 152 -1.93 7.32 23.87
N ALA A 153 -1.77 8.28 22.95
CA ALA A 153 -0.94 9.47 23.13
C ALA A 153 -1.46 10.69 22.34
N PRO A 154 -2.67 11.23 22.63
CA PRO A 154 -3.33 12.23 21.79
C PRO A 154 -2.57 13.56 21.67
N GLY A 155 -1.77 13.95 22.67
CA GLY A 155 -0.89 15.12 22.56
C GLY A 155 0.20 14.95 21.50
N LEU A 156 0.81 13.77 21.48
CA LEU A 156 1.81 13.39 20.48
C LEU A 156 1.18 13.24 19.09
N HIS A 157 -0.04 12.67 19.02
CA HIS A 157 -0.82 12.61 17.79
C HIS A 157 -1.00 13.98 17.15
N ARG A 158 -1.45 14.99 17.92
CA ARG A 158 -1.66 16.35 17.42
C ARG A 158 -0.37 16.99 16.91
N ARG A 159 0.76 16.73 17.58
CA ARG A 159 2.07 17.27 17.19
C ARG A 159 2.56 16.71 15.86
N LEU A 160 2.41 15.40 15.63
CA LEU A 160 2.93 14.72 14.44
C LEU A 160 1.95 14.74 13.25
N LEU A 161 0.67 15.03 13.49
CA LEU A 161 -0.37 15.02 12.46
C LEU A 161 -0.09 15.93 11.24
N PRO A 162 0.51 17.13 11.38
CA PRO A 162 0.87 17.95 10.23
C PRO A 162 1.80 17.24 9.25
N GLY A 163 2.88 16.61 9.73
CA GLY A 163 3.81 15.89 8.86
C GLY A 163 3.15 14.75 8.08
N PHE A 164 2.23 14.01 8.72
CA PHE A 164 1.45 12.98 8.02
C PHE A 164 0.51 13.56 6.95
N ARG A 165 -0.08 14.73 7.20
CA ARG A 165 -0.91 15.41 6.20
C ARG A 165 -0.08 15.91 5.03
N ASP A 166 1.11 16.43 5.28
CA ASP A 166 2.01 16.92 4.22
C ASP A 166 2.46 15.77 3.31
N VAL A 167 2.81 14.61 3.89
CA VAL A 167 3.12 13.39 3.13
C VAL A 167 1.97 13.01 2.18
N LEU A 168 0.72 13.07 2.66
CA LEU A 168 -0.45 12.73 1.86
C LEU A 168 -0.79 13.81 0.83
N ALA A 169 -0.62 15.08 1.17
CA ALA A 169 -0.80 16.20 0.25
C ALA A 169 0.19 16.13 -0.93
N ASP A 170 1.44 15.73 -0.68
CA ASP A 170 2.44 15.50 -1.72
C ASP A 170 2.04 14.36 -2.70
N LEU A 171 1.16 13.45 -2.27
CA LEU A 171 0.58 12.39 -3.11
C LEU A 171 -0.73 12.82 -3.78
N GLY A 172 -1.16 14.08 -3.60
CA GLY A 172 -2.43 14.62 -4.08
C GLY A 172 -3.65 14.20 -3.25
N LEU A 173 -3.45 13.76 -2.00
CA LEU A 173 -4.50 13.30 -1.10
C LEU A 173 -4.76 14.35 -0.02
N HIS A 174 -5.69 15.26 -0.30
CA HIS A 174 -6.06 16.36 0.60
C HIS A 174 -7.32 16.05 1.42
N GLY A 175 -8.16 15.11 0.96
CA GLY A 175 -9.36 14.71 1.68
C GLY A 175 -10.07 13.48 1.13
N TYR A 176 -11.26 13.23 1.67
CA TYR A 176 -12.08 12.06 1.35
C TYR A 176 -12.39 11.92 -0.15
N ALA A 177 -12.63 13.03 -0.85
CA ALA A 177 -12.93 13.03 -2.27
C ALA A 177 -11.77 12.45 -3.10
N ASP A 178 -10.53 12.75 -2.72
CA ASP A 178 -9.33 12.24 -3.41
C ASP A 178 -9.20 10.72 -3.22
N LEU A 179 -9.39 10.23 -1.99
CA LEU A 179 -9.39 8.79 -1.70
C LEU A 179 -10.47 8.06 -2.51
N ARG A 180 -11.66 8.65 -2.65
CA ARG A 180 -12.69 8.09 -3.52
C ARG A 180 -12.24 8.07 -4.96
N THR A 181 -11.72 9.15 -5.51
CA THR A 181 -11.24 9.21 -6.90
C THR A 181 -10.18 8.15 -7.17
N CYS A 182 -9.16 8.05 -6.31
CA CYS A 182 -8.14 7.00 -6.39
C CYS A 182 -8.74 5.59 -6.29
N GLY A 183 -9.72 5.38 -5.39
CA GLY A 183 -10.42 4.10 -5.23
C GLY A 183 -11.27 3.69 -6.45
N HIS A 184 -11.93 4.64 -7.12
CA HIS A 184 -12.66 4.35 -8.37
C HIS A 184 -11.68 3.97 -9.49
N ALA A 185 -10.58 4.71 -9.61
CA ALA A 185 -9.54 4.40 -10.59
C ALA A 185 -8.93 3.01 -10.34
N ALA A 186 -8.65 2.64 -9.08
CA ALA A 186 -8.23 1.28 -8.71
C ALA A 186 -9.26 0.20 -9.08
N SER A 187 -10.55 0.47 -8.89
CA SER A 187 -11.63 -0.47 -9.20
C SER A 187 -11.84 -0.68 -10.72
N GLY A 188 -11.67 0.38 -11.51
CA GLY A 188 -11.81 0.36 -12.97
C GLY A 188 -10.77 -0.51 -13.69
N ARG A 189 -9.66 -0.83 -13.04
CA ARG A 189 -8.52 -1.58 -13.60
C ARG A 189 -8.67 -3.11 -13.59
N ARG A 190 -9.73 -3.62 -12.95
CA ARG A 190 -10.04 -5.06 -12.88
C ARG A 190 -10.05 -5.77 -14.24
N PRO A 191 -10.61 -5.20 -15.33
CA PRO A 191 -10.57 -5.86 -16.64
C PRO A 191 -9.15 -6.06 -17.16
N GLY A 192 -8.23 -5.13 -16.86
CA GLY A 192 -6.80 -5.24 -17.18
C GLY A 192 -6.14 -6.40 -16.44
N CYS A 193 -6.31 -6.48 -15.12
CA CYS A 193 -5.79 -7.60 -14.33
C CYS A 193 -6.35 -8.96 -14.79
N TRP A 194 -7.64 -9.00 -15.15
CA TRP A 194 -8.27 -10.21 -15.70
C TRP A 194 -7.71 -10.60 -17.07
N ARG A 195 -7.41 -9.63 -17.94
CA ARG A 195 -6.78 -9.88 -19.25
C ARG A 195 -5.37 -10.42 -19.09
N ALA A 196 -4.55 -9.80 -18.23
CA ALA A 196 -3.21 -10.28 -17.89
C ALA A 196 -3.25 -11.72 -17.33
N TRP A 197 -4.14 -12.00 -16.37
CA TRP A 197 -4.36 -13.35 -15.83
C TRP A 197 -4.72 -14.37 -16.91
N ARG A 198 -5.65 -14.04 -17.81
CA ARG A 198 -6.04 -14.93 -18.93
C ARG A 198 -4.86 -15.21 -19.86
N ARG A 199 -4.01 -14.23 -20.12
CA ARG A 199 -2.79 -14.36 -20.94
C ARG A 199 -1.81 -15.34 -20.29
N TRP A 200 -1.53 -15.17 -19.00
CA TRP A 200 -0.61 -16.05 -18.26
C TRP A 200 -1.14 -17.47 -18.15
N ARG A 201 -2.44 -17.66 -17.94
CA ARG A 201 -3.05 -19.00 -17.92
C ARG A 201 -2.91 -19.71 -19.27
N ARG A 202 -3.11 -19.01 -20.38
CA ARG A 202 -2.91 -19.59 -21.73
C ARG A 202 -1.44 -19.92 -21.99
N GLY A 203 -0.51 -19.05 -21.58
CA GLY A 203 0.93 -19.30 -21.70
C GLY A 203 1.44 -20.44 -20.81
N ALA A 204 0.87 -20.62 -19.60
CA ALA A 204 1.18 -21.73 -18.70
C ALA A 204 0.66 -23.07 -19.24
N CYS A 205 -0.57 -23.11 -19.77
CA CYS A 205 -1.12 -24.29 -20.46
C CYS A 205 -0.29 -24.67 -21.71
N ALA A 206 0.18 -23.68 -22.48
CA ALA A 206 1.03 -23.92 -23.65
C ALA A 206 2.42 -24.50 -23.28
N ARG A 207 2.88 -24.31 -22.04
CA ARG A 207 4.16 -24.82 -21.52
C ARG A 207 4.03 -26.13 -20.72
N GLY A 208 2.87 -26.77 -20.74
CA GLY A 208 2.64 -28.05 -20.06
C GLY A 208 2.64 -28.00 -18.53
N ALA A 209 2.57 -26.81 -17.92
CA ALA A 209 2.45 -26.69 -16.47
C ALA A 209 0.99 -26.96 -16.04
N PRO A 210 0.74 -27.72 -14.96
CA PRO A 210 -0.62 -27.98 -14.48
C PRO A 210 -1.30 -26.65 -14.12
N GLY A 211 -2.36 -26.32 -14.86
CA GLY A 211 -3.07 -25.04 -14.74
C GLY A 211 -3.88 -24.97 -13.44
N PRO A 212 -3.98 -23.79 -12.79
CA PRO A 212 -4.75 -23.67 -11.56
C PRO A 212 -6.26 -23.79 -11.83
N VAL A 213 -6.92 -24.46 -10.89
CA VAL A 213 -8.38 -24.59 -10.76
C VAL A 213 -8.97 -23.20 -10.50
N PRO A 214 -10.03 -22.79 -11.21
CA PRO A 214 -10.64 -21.48 -11.02
C PRO A 214 -11.16 -21.32 -9.58
N PRO A 215 -11.01 -20.16 -8.94
CA PRO A 215 -11.68 -19.89 -7.67
C PRO A 215 -13.20 -19.80 -7.93
N THR A 216 -13.95 -20.60 -7.18
CA THR A 216 -15.41 -20.60 -7.15
C THR A 216 -15.94 -19.25 -6.67
N GLU A 217 -16.97 -18.74 -7.35
CA GLU A 217 -17.73 -17.57 -6.90
C GLU A 217 -18.46 -17.91 -5.59
N VAL A 218 -18.11 -17.20 -4.51
CA VAL A 218 -18.92 -17.03 -3.29
C VAL A 218 -18.82 -15.57 -2.85
#